data_AF-A0A822BIM1-F1
#
_entry.id   AF-A0A822BIM1-F1
#
_cell.length_a   1.000
_cell.length_b   1.000
_cell.length_c   1.000
_cell.angle_alpha   90.00
_cell.angle_beta   90.00
_cell.angle_gamma   90.00
#
_symmetry.space_group_name_H-M   'P 1'
#
loop_
_entity.id
_entity.type
_entity.pdbx_description
1 polymer ?
#
loop_
_entity_poly.entity_id
_entity_poly.type
_entity_poly.pdbx_seq_one_letter_code
_entity_poly.pdbx_strand_id
1 'polypeptide(L)'
;MFILKIESIILGESCWWTIHPASKQRSEGEKVRFNDDVILVSVFSERYLHAYMSLNELGRVNASFRQQVWSLVPISSGVARVKNPGFVIGGDVIRLMHGNMDHCITTPPPDSQVIDDSG
;
A
#
# COMPACT_ATOMS: atom_id res chain seq x y z
N MET A 1 -0.44 14.26 19.99
CA MET A 1 0.19 13.42 18.95
C MET A 1 -0.91 12.93 18.02
N PHE A 2 -0.83 13.19 16.72
CA PHE A 2 -1.84 12.74 15.74
C PHE A 2 -1.45 11.37 15.22
N ILE A 3 -2.30 10.36 15.44
CA ILE A 3 -2.07 8.99 14.98
C ILE A 3 -2.90 8.77 13.73
N LEU A 4 -2.28 8.21 12.69
CA LEU A 4 -2.96 7.86 11.45
C LEU A 4 -3.69 6.53 11.63
N LYS A 5 -4.91 6.45 11.10
CA LYS A 5 -5.76 5.27 11.13
C LYS A 5 -6.42 5.09 9.78
N ILE A 6 -6.75 3.84 9.46
CA ILE A 6 -7.64 3.50 8.35
C ILE A 6 -9.04 3.47 8.94
N GLU A 7 -9.94 4.26 8.36
CA GLU A 7 -11.33 4.33 8.76
C GLU A 7 -12.21 4.00 7.56
N SER A 8 -13.30 3.25 7.77
CA SER A 8 -14.25 2.90 6.72
C SER A 8 -15.26 4.02 6.43
N ILE A 9 -15.36 5.00 7.34
CA ILE A 9 -16.26 6.13 7.23
C ILE A 9 -15.46 7.36 6.80
N ILE A 10 -15.85 7.95 5.68
CA ILE A 10 -15.31 9.20 5.17
C ILE A 10 -16.01 10.35 5.92
N LEU A 11 -15.35 10.93 6.92
CA LEU A 11 -15.86 12.06 7.69
C LEU A 11 -15.12 13.35 7.31
N GLY A 12 -15.79 14.19 6.51
CA GLY A 12 -15.30 15.53 6.16
C GLY A 12 -13.88 15.53 5.60
N GLU A 13 -13.03 16.41 6.13
CA GLU A 13 -11.66 16.64 5.67
C GLU A 13 -10.62 15.67 6.29
N SER A 14 -11.04 14.81 7.23
CA SER A 14 -10.12 13.95 8.00
C SER A 14 -9.35 12.94 7.14
N CYS A 15 -9.92 12.53 6.01
CA CYS A 15 -9.29 11.61 5.05
C CYS A 15 -8.58 12.31 3.89
N TRP A 16 -8.60 13.65 3.82
CA TRP A 16 -8.07 14.40 2.70
C TRP A 16 -6.61 14.82 2.93
N TRP A 17 -5.81 14.69 1.86
CA TRP A 17 -4.41 15.06 1.81
C TRP A 17 -4.14 15.85 0.54
N THR A 18 -3.43 16.98 0.67
CA THR A 18 -2.91 17.72 -0.49
C THR A 18 -1.52 17.22 -0.84
N ILE A 19 -1.22 17.21 -2.15
CA ILE A 19 0.07 16.82 -2.70
C ILE A 19 0.81 18.10 -3.08
N HIS A 20 1.99 18.30 -2.50
CA HIS A 20 2.88 19.41 -2.82
C HIS A 20 4.16 18.91 -3.50
N PRO A 21 4.72 19.66 -4.47
CA PRO A 21 5.98 19.31 -5.08
C PRO A 21 7.11 19.36 -4.04
N ALA A 22 7.94 18.31 -3.98
CA ALA A 22 9.07 18.27 -3.07
C ALA A 22 10.27 19.11 -3.52
N SER A 23 10.30 19.53 -4.80
CA SER A 23 11.41 20.27 -5.40
C SER A 23 10.93 21.46 -6.22
N LYS A 24 11.82 22.43 -6.44
CA LYS A 24 11.56 23.62 -7.29
C LYS A 24 11.45 23.32 -8.79
N GLN A 25 11.66 22.07 -9.20
CA GLN A 25 11.52 21.69 -10.61
C GLN A 25 10.06 21.56 -11.03
N ARG A 26 9.14 21.51 -10.05
CA ARG A 26 7.72 21.29 -10.24
C ARG A 26 6.90 22.41 -9.61
N SER A 27 5.78 22.70 -10.25
CA SER A 27 4.84 23.72 -9.80
C SER A 27 3.48 23.12 -9.48
N GLU A 28 2.72 23.82 -8.62
CA GLU A 28 1.32 23.49 -8.39
C GLU A 28 0.52 23.57 -9.71
N GLY A 29 -0.44 22.66 -9.88
CA GLY A 29 -1.22 22.52 -11.11
C GLY A 29 -0.56 21.66 -12.20
N GLU A 30 0.72 21.31 -12.06
CA GLU A 30 1.35 20.34 -12.96
C GLU A 30 0.85 18.91 -12.70
N LYS A 31 0.83 18.09 -13.76
CA LYS A 31 0.60 16.66 -13.62
C LYS A 31 1.80 15.99 -12.94
N VAL A 32 1.52 15.27 -11.86
CA VAL A 32 2.48 14.38 -11.19
C VAL A 32 2.94 13.29 -12.18
N ARG A 33 4.24 13.11 -12.30
CA ARG A 33 4.89 12.12 -13.17
C ARG A 33 5.45 10.97 -12.33
N PHE A 34 5.83 9.90 -13.02
CA PHE A 34 6.56 8.81 -12.39
C PHE A 34 7.86 9.30 -11.77
N ASN A 35 8.18 8.74 -10.60
CA ASN A 35 9.35 9.10 -9.79
C ASN A 35 9.36 10.56 -9.31
N ASP A 36 8.22 11.28 -9.37
CA ASP A 36 8.12 12.52 -8.64
C ASP A 36 8.08 12.23 -7.13
N ASP A 37 8.94 12.95 -6.44
CA ASP A 37 8.92 13.05 -4.99
C ASP A 37 7.88 14.09 -4.56
N VAL A 38 7.08 13.75 -3.56
CA VAL A 38 5.97 14.57 -3.08
C VAL A 38 6.03 14.79 -1.58
N ILE A 39 5.35 15.85 -1.16
CA ILE A 39 5.04 16.12 0.24
C ILE A 39 3.53 15.99 0.40
N LEU A 40 3.10 15.27 1.43
CA LEU A 40 1.69 15.08 1.76
C LEU A 40 1.33 15.92 2.98
N VAL A 41 0.29 16.75 2.86
CA VAL A 41 -0.22 17.59 3.95
C VAL A 41 -1.67 17.24 4.22
N SER A 42 -2.00 16.93 5.47
CA SER A 42 -3.36 16.65 5.90
C SER A 42 -4.19 17.93 5.84
N VAL A 43 -5.34 17.89 5.17
CA VAL A 43 -6.26 19.04 5.12
C VAL A 43 -6.80 19.36 6.52
N PHE A 44 -7.25 18.33 7.24
CA PHE A 44 -7.84 18.49 8.58
C PHE A 44 -6.89 19.06 9.64
N SER A 45 -5.60 18.69 9.59
CA SER A 45 -4.66 19.02 10.66
C SER A 45 -3.53 19.96 10.25
N GLU A 46 -3.46 20.33 8.97
CA GLU A 46 -2.42 21.18 8.37
C GLU A 46 -1.00 20.70 8.72
N ARG A 47 -0.81 19.38 8.70
CA ARG A 47 0.42 18.71 9.12
C ARG A 47 0.92 17.74 8.05
N TYR A 48 2.23 17.58 7.99
CA TYR A 48 2.91 16.70 7.06
C TYR A 48 2.81 15.23 7.47
N LEU A 49 2.70 14.35 6.47
CA LEU A 49 2.90 12.92 6.66
C LEU A 49 4.37 12.66 6.99
N HIS A 50 4.64 12.12 8.18
CA HIS A 50 6.00 11.94 8.67
C HIS A 50 6.19 10.54 9.25
N ALA A 51 7.22 9.83 8.79
CA ALA A 51 7.69 8.60 9.37
C ALA A 51 8.85 8.88 10.32
N TYR A 52 8.84 8.26 11.50
CA TYR A 52 9.93 8.38 12.45
C TYR A 52 10.28 7.03 13.07
N MET A 53 11.57 6.87 13.36
CA MET A 53 12.07 5.73 14.12
C MET A 53 12.26 6.17 15.57
N SER A 54 11.78 5.36 16.51
CA SER A 54 12.15 5.47 17.93
C SER A 54 13.21 4.42 18.21
N LEU A 55 14.18 4.72 19.07
CA LEU A 55 15.31 3.82 19.35
C LEU A 55 14.86 2.40 19.78
N ASN A 56 13.66 2.28 20.35
CA ASN A 56 13.10 1.03 20.89
C ASN A 56 11.72 0.64 20.31
N GLU A 57 11.22 1.31 19.25
CA GLU A 57 9.93 0.95 18.64
C GLU A 57 10.07 0.75 17.12
N LEU A 58 9.20 -0.11 16.56
CA LEU A 58 8.99 -0.16 15.10
C LEU A 58 8.70 1.24 14.55
N GLY A 59 9.20 1.54 13.35
CA GLY A 59 8.95 2.81 12.68
C GLY A 59 7.46 3.15 12.64
N ARG A 60 7.12 4.38 13.04
CA ARG A 60 5.73 4.87 13.12
C ARG A 60 5.52 5.99 12.13
N VAL A 61 4.27 6.15 11.70
CA VAL A 61 3.86 7.24 10.80
C VAL A 61 2.81 8.09 11.51
N ASN A 62 2.97 9.40 11.46
CA ASN A 62 2.08 10.37 12.09
C ASN A 62 1.85 11.61 11.22
N ALA A 63 0.91 12.46 11.64
CA ALA A 63 0.81 13.83 11.14
C ALA A 63 1.65 14.76 12.04
N SER A 64 2.66 15.41 11.47
CA SER A 64 3.70 16.16 12.17
C SER A 64 3.95 17.53 11.55
N PHE A 65 4.57 18.44 12.30
CA PHE A 65 5.10 19.69 11.74
C PHE A 65 6.44 19.51 11.01
N ARG A 66 7.00 18.30 11.05
CA ARG A 66 8.22 17.96 10.31
C ARG A 66 7.86 17.51 8.90
N GLN A 67 8.26 18.30 7.91
CA GLN A 67 8.11 17.94 6.50
C GLN A 67 8.97 16.73 6.15
N GLN A 68 8.41 15.81 5.38
CA GLN A 68 9.11 14.66 4.83
C GLN A 68 8.70 14.43 3.38
N VAL A 69 9.67 14.00 2.58
CA VAL A 69 9.51 13.68 1.16
C VAL A 69 9.18 12.19 1.00
N TRP A 70 8.25 11.90 0.09
CA TRP A 70 7.77 10.56 -0.23
C TRP A 70 7.85 10.32 -1.73
N SER A 71 8.39 9.16 -2.13
CA SER A 71 8.43 8.77 -3.54
C SER A 71 7.16 8.00 -3.92
N LEU A 72 6.58 8.33 -5.07
CA LEU A 72 5.40 7.63 -5.60
C LEU A 72 5.81 6.57 -6.63
N VAL A 73 5.51 5.31 -6.32
CA VAL A 73 5.74 4.18 -7.21
C VAL A 73 4.39 3.58 -7.63
N PRO A 74 4.04 3.57 -8.92
CA PRO A 74 2.81 2.95 -9.40
C PRO A 74 2.87 1.43 -9.24
N ILE A 75 1.79 0.81 -8.77
CA ILE A 75 1.70 -0.65 -8.64
C ILE A 75 0.95 -1.27 -9.80
N SER A 76 -0.17 -0.65 -10.24
CA SER A 76 -0.97 -1.14 -11.35
C SER A 76 -1.73 0.02 -12.01
N SER A 77 -2.11 -0.17 -13.27
CA SER A 77 -2.91 0.78 -14.03
C SER A 77 -4.40 0.45 -13.89
N GLY A 78 -5.23 1.46 -13.61
CA GLY A 78 -6.69 1.27 -13.47
C GLY A 78 -7.36 0.70 -14.73
N VAL A 79 -6.77 0.89 -15.91
CA VAL A 79 -7.29 0.33 -17.17
C VAL A 79 -6.97 -1.15 -17.36
N ALA A 80 -5.99 -1.70 -16.63
CA ALA A 80 -5.53 -3.07 -16.85
C ALA A 80 -6.65 -4.10 -16.61
N ARG A 81 -7.45 -3.91 -15.53
CA ARG A 81 -8.57 -4.81 -15.20
C ARG A 81 -9.77 -4.63 -16.13
N VAL A 82 -10.08 -3.39 -16.52
CA VAL A 82 -11.25 -3.11 -17.36
C VAL A 82 -11.03 -3.59 -18.81
N LYS A 83 -9.81 -3.43 -19.34
CA LYS A 83 -9.50 -3.80 -20.73
C LYS A 83 -9.18 -5.28 -20.93
N ASN A 84 -8.79 -6.00 -19.87
CA ASN A 84 -8.37 -7.39 -19.95
C ASN A 84 -9.16 -8.25 -18.96
N PRO A 85 -10.50 -8.35 -19.10
CA PRO A 85 -11.29 -9.23 -18.24
C PRO A 85 -10.80 -10.68 -18.41
N GLY A 86 -10.62 -11.39 -17.29
CA GLY A 86 -10.17 -12.79 -17.26
C GLY A 86 -8.64 -12.98 -17.25
N PHE A 87 -7.84 -11.92 -17.35
CA PHE A 87 -6.39 -12.01 -17.17
C PHE A 87 -6.03 -11.88 -15.68
N VAL A 88 -5.10 -12.73 -15.23
CA VAL A 88 -4.52 -12.64 -13.89
C VAL A 88 -3.49 -11.51 -13.86
N ILE A 89 -3.54 -10.67 -12.84
CA ILE A 89 -2.53 -9.64 -12.61
C ILE A 89 -1.76 -9.89 -11.30
N GLY A 90 -0.60 -9.24 -11.16
CA GLY A 90 0.19 -9.29 -9.93
C GLY A 90 -0.64 -8.87 -8.72
N GLY A 91 -0.59 -9.67 -7.66
CA GLY A 91 -1.36 -9.48 -6.43
C GLY A 91 -2.70 -10.21 -6.39
N ASP A 92 -3.17 -10.79 -7.50
CA ASP A 92 -4.36 -11.63 -7.47
C ASP A 92 -4.09 -12.95 -6.72
N VAL A 93 -5.09 -13.41 -5.96
CA VAL A 93 -5.05 -14.70 -5.29
C VAL A 93 -5.75 -15.73 -6.18
N ILE A 94 -4.99 -16.72 -6.66
CA ILE A 94 -5.48 -17.75 -7.59
C ILE A 94 -5.35 -19.15 -7.01
N ARG A 95 -6.16 -20.08 -7.54
CA ARG A 95 -6.03 -21.52 -7.30
C ARG A 95 -5.46 -22.17 -8.56
N LEU A 96 -4.41 -22.98 -8.40
CA LEU A 96 -3.79 -23.71 -9.50
C LEU A 96 -4.44 -25.10 -9.62
N MET A 97 -5.17 -25.33 -10.71
CA MET A 97 -5.91 -26.57 -11.00
C MET A 97 -5.12 -27.49 -11.94
N HIS A 98 -5.24 -28.81 -11.77
CA HIS A 98 -4.62 -29.80 -12.65
C HIS A 98 -5.55 -30.24 -13.77
N GLY A 99 -5.50 -29.52 -14.90
CA GLY A 99 -6.28 -29.85 -16.10
C GLY A 99 -7.79 -29.94 -15.81
N ASN A 100 -8.46 -30.94 -16.39
CA ASN A 100 -9.90 -31.18 -16.19
C ASN A 100 -10.20 -32.02 -14.94
N MET A 101 -9.19 -32.31 -14.11
CA MET A 101 -9.38 -33.02 -12.87
C MET A 101 -9.57 -31.98 -11.76
N ASP A 102 -10.54 -32.17 -10.87
CA ASP A 102 -10.85 -31.25 -9.76
C ASP A 102 -9.76 -31.24 -8.66
N HIS A 103 -8.51 -31.46 -9.03
CA HIS A 103 -7.34 -31.47 -8.18
C HIS A 103 -6.65 -30.10 -8.25
N CYS A 104 -6.15 -29.62 -7.12
CA CYS A 104 -5.43 -28.36 -7.05
C CYS A 104 -4.22 -28.45 -6.13
N ILE A 105 -3.26 -27.55 -6.35
CA ILE A 105 -2.10 -27.41 -5.46
C ILE A 105 -2.59 -26.93 -4.09
N THR A 106 -2.21 -27.67 -3.04
CA THR A 106 -2.54 -27.37 -1.65
C THR A 106 -1.38 -27.76 -0.73
N THR A 107 -1.29 -27.14 0.44
CA THR A 107 -0.38 -27.56 1.52
C THR A 107 -1.08 -28.59 2.41
N PRO A 108 -0.33 -29.50 3.07
CA PRO A 108 -0.92 -30.43 4.03
C PRO A 108 -1.66 -29.68 5.17
N PRO A 109 -2.73 -30.25 5.73
CA PRO A 109 -3.35 -29.69 6.91
C PRO A 109 -2.36 -29.66 8.09
N PRO A 110 -2.52 -28.74 9.06
CA PRO A 110 -1.57 -28.55 10.16
C PRO A 110 -1.22 -29.82 10.95
N ASP A 111 -2.15 -30.77 11.03
CA ASP A 111 -2.03 -31.99 11.84
C ASP A 111 -1.31 -33.15 11.11
N SER A 112 -0.78 -32.90 9.90
CA SER A 112 -0.16 -33.93 9.06
C SER A 112 1.32 -34.17 9.33
N GLN A 113 1.86 -33.75 10.49
CA GLN A 113 3.27 -33.98 10.79
C GLN A 113 3.55 -35.49 10.79
N VAL A 114 4.36 -35.89 9.81
CA VAL A 114 4.79 -37.26 9.56
C VAL A 114 5.38 -37.80 10.85
N ILE A 115 4.73 -38.83 11.40
CA ILE A 115 5.35 -39.72 12.37
C ILE A 115 6.53 -40.35 11.63
N ASP A 116 7.74 -39.90 11.97
CA ASP A 116 8.98 -40.55 11.57
C ASP A 116 9.04 -41.87 12.34
N ASP A 117 8.40 -42.92 11.81
CA ASP A 117 8.60 -44.29 12.26
C ASP A 117 10.00 -44.73 11.79
N SER A 118 11.01 -44.30 12.55
CA SER A 118 12.33 -44.92 12.57
C SER A 118 12.20 -46.34 13.14
N GLY A 119 12.05 -47.32 12.24
CA GLY A 119 12.29 -48.74 12.49
C GLY A 119 13.70 -49.15 12.07
#